data_AF-A0A1F4YIY7-F1
#
_entry.id   AF-A0A1F4YIY7-F1
#
_cell.length_a   1.000
_cell.length_b   1.000
_cell.length_c   1.000
_cell.angle_alpha   90.00
_cell.angle_beta   90.00
_cell.angle_gamma   90.00
#
_symmetry.space_group_name_H-M   'P 1'
#
loop_
_entity.id
_entity.type
_entity.pdbx_description
1 polymer ?
#
loop_
_entity_poly.entity_id
_entity_poly.type
_entity_poly.pdbx_seq_one_letter_code
_entity_poly.pdbx_strand_id
1 'polypeptide(L)'
;MYAPSNAAIKEISELATIQISRAGRVETLEQELKTANEALRRVQEVDLPNAMAEAGVSSITLPTGEKITIKEDVYASIPKDERYEQALAWLRGHGFGDVIKNEVKVAFGKGEEESSAELLAVLNDRGLIGATTCTTGVHASTLKALIREQLAKGAEFPMDLFGAFPTTKAVIK
;
A
#
# COMPACT_ATOMS: atom_id res chain seq x y z
N MET A 1 -13.25 43.67 -9.22
CA MET A 1 -13.86 42.40 -8.77
C MET A 1 -15.30 42.37 -9.25
N TYR A 2 -15.64 41.50 -10.20
CA TYR A 2 -17.04 41.26 -10.55
C TYR A 2 -17.64 40.35 -9.46
N ALA A 3 -18.76 40.75 -8.85
CA ALA A 3 -19.50 39.85 -7.98
C ALA A 3 -19.98 38.65 -8.83
N PRO A 4 -19.80 37.39 -8.38
CA PRO A 4 -20.29 36.24 -9.12
C PRO A 4 -21.80 36.35 -9.29
N SER A 5 -22.30 36.02 -10.49
CA SER A 5 -23.74 36.05 -10.74
C SER A 5 -24.46 35.06 -9.83
N ASN A 6 -25.73 35.36 -9.48
CA ASN A 6 -26.52 34.50 -8.61
C ASN A 6 -26.67 33.06 -9.18
N ALA A 7 -26.60 32.91 -10.52
CA ALA A 7 -26.58 31.62 -11.19
C ALA A 7 -25.27 30.85 -10.96
N ALA A 8 -24.11 31.52 -11.02
CA ALA A 8 -22.81 30.89 -10.78
C ALA A 8 -22.66 30.42 -9.32
N ILE A 9 -23.17 31.18 -8.35
CA ILE A 9 -23.18 30.79 -6.94
C ILE A 9 -24.03 29.52 -6.73
N LYS A 10 -25.18 29.44 -7.41
CA LYS A 10 -26.07 28.27 -7.35
C LYS A 10 -25.38 27.01 -7.89
N GLU A 11 -24.75 27.10 -9.05
CA GLU A 11 -24.02 25.98 -9.65
C GLU A 11 -22.86 25.48 -8.75
N ILE A 12 -22.09 26.40 -8.17
CA ILE A 12 -21.03 26.05 -7.20
C ILE A 12 -21.61 25.31 -5.98
N SER A 13 -22.74 25.77 -5.46
CA SER A 13 -23.42 25.15 -4.32
C SER A 13 -23.92 23.74 -4.65
N GLU A 14 -24.48 23.54 -5.85
CA GLU A 14 -24.91 22.22 -6.32
C GLU A 14 -23.72 21.26 -6.46
N LEU A 15 -22.61 21.70 -7.06
CA LEU A 15 -21.39 20.89 -7.18
C LEU A 15 -20.77 20.57 -5.81
N ALA A 16 -20.74 21.52 -4.88
CA ALA A 16 -20.26 21.29 -3.52
C ALA A 16 -21.13 20.25 -2.79
N THR A 17 -22.45 20.33 -2.96
CA THR A 17 -23.40 19.36 -2.40
C THR A 17 -23.17 17.96 -2.99
N ILE A 18 -22.93 17.87 -4.29
CA ILE A 18 -22.56 16.60 -4.95
C ILE A 18 -21.26 16.06 -4.36
N GLN A 19 -20.21 16.88 -4.19
CA GLN A 19 -18.94 16.44 -3.62
C GLN A 19 -19.12 15.87 -2.20
N ILE A 20 -19.88 16.55 -1.35
CA ILE A 20 -20.18 16.10 0.03
C ILE A 20 -20.94 14.77 0.00
N SER A 21 -21.98 14.67 -0.82
CA SER A 21 -22.78 13.45 -0.95
C SER A 21 -21.94 12.26 -1.44
N ARG A 22 -21.09 12.47 -2.44
CA ARG A 22 -20.20 11.43 -2.97
C ARG A 22 -19.14 11.01 -1.95
N ALA A 23 -18.56 11.95 -1.20
CA ALA A 23 -17.63 11.64 -0.12
C ALA A 23 -18.28 10.76 0.96
N GLY A 24 -19.49 11.11 1.42
CA GLY A 24 -20.23 10.30 2.38
C GLY A 24 -20.59 8.91 1.83
N ARG A 25 -20.88 8.79 0.52
CA ARG A 25 -21.12 7.48 -0.10
C ARG A 25 -19.86 6.61 -0.14
N VAL A 26 -18.69 7.20 -0.39
CA VAL A 26 -17.41 6.47 -0.34
C VAL A 26 -17.16 5.94 1.07
N GLU A 27 -17.32 6.78 2.10
CA GLU A 27 -17.17 6.36 3.49
C GLU A 27 -18.14 5.23 3.87
N THR A 28 -19.41 5.34 3.45
CA THR A 28 -20.40 4.29 3.66
C THR A 28 -19.98 2.98 2.99
N LEU A 29 -19.52 3.05 1.74
CA LEU A 29 -19.06 1.86 1.00
C LEU A 29 -17.81 1.24 1.63
N GLU A 30 -16.90 2.03 2.19
CA GLU A 30 -15.73 1.52 2.91
C GLU A 30 -16.15 0.73 4.17
N GLN A 31 -17.17 1.20 4.90
CA GLN A 31 -17.72 0.46 6.04
C GLN A 31 -18.48 -0.81 5.63
N GLU A 32 -19.28 -0.72 4.56
CA GLU A 32 -19.98 -1.88 3.99
C GLU A 32 -18.96 -2.93 3.50
N LEU A 33 -17.89 -2.51 2.83
CA LEU A 33 -16.81 -3.38 2.37
C LEU A 33 -16.10 -4.06 3.53
N LYS A 34 -15.79 -3.31 4.60
CA LYS A 34 -15.21 -3.87 5.81
C LYS A 34 -16.10 -4.96 6.41
N THR A 35 -17.39 -4.67 6.56
CA THR A 35 -18.39 -5.62 7.11
C THR A 35 -18.53 -6.86 6.22
N ALA A 36 -18.59 -6.67 4.90
CA ALA A 36 -18.67 -7.78 3.94
C ALA A 36 -17.43 -8.67 3.96
N ASN A 37 -16.23 -8.08 4.08
CA ASN A 37 -14.99 -8.83 4.21
C ASN A 37 -14.95 -9.64 5.51
N GLU A 38 -15.39 -9.07 6.64
CA GLU A 38 -15.48 -9.79 7.91
C GLU A 38 -16.47 -10.96 7.84
N ALA A 39 -17.64 -10.75 7.23
CA ALA A 39 -18.64 -11.81 7.03
C ALA A 39 -18.13 -12.93 6.11
N LEU A 40 -17.48 -12.58 4.99
CA LEU A 40 -16.87 -13.54 4.08
C LEU A 40 -15.81 -14.36 4.80
N ARG A 41 -14.92 -13.69 5.55
CA ARG A 41 -13.85 -14.33 6.31
C ARG A 41 -14.41 -15.34 7.32
N ARG A 42 -15.47 -14.97 8.04
CA ARG A 42 -16.13 -15.89 8.99
C ARG A 42 -16.65 -17.15 8.31
N VAL A 43 -17.31 -17.01 7.15
CA VAL A 43 -17.81 -18.17 6.41
C VAL A 43 -16.66 -19.03 5.91
N GLN A 44 -15.60 -18.43 5.37
CA GLN A 44 -14.47 -19.13 4.79
C GLN A 44 -13.58 -19.84 5.82
N GLU A 45 -13.30 -19.20 6.95
CA GLU A 45 -12.33 -19.68 7.94
C GLU A 45 -12.99 -20.47 9.08
N VAL A 46 -14.29 -20.31 9.32
CA VAL A 46 -14.98 -20.92 10.47
C VAL A 46 -16.20 -21.74 10.05
N ASP A 47 -17.23 -21.10 9.48
CA ASP A 47 -18.53 -21.75 9.33
C ASP A 47 -18.48 -22.90 8.31
N LEU A 48 -17.84 -22.69 7.14
CA LEU A 48 -17.74 -23.71 6.09
C LEU A 48 -16.79 -24.87 6.48
N PRO A 49 -15.58 -24.64 7.02
CA PRO A 49 -14.75 -25.72 7.55
C PRO A 49 -15.46 -26.55 8.63
N ASN A 50 -16.18 -25.91 9.56
CA ASN A 50 -16.92 -26.62 10.60
C ASN A 50 -18.04 -27.48 10.02
N ALA A 51 -18.85 -26.94 9.11
CA ALA A 51 -19.93 -27.69 8.47
C ALA A 51 -19.40 -28.88 7.65
N MET A 52 -18.27 -28.71 6.96
CA MET A 52 -17.62 -29.80 6.22
C MET A 52 -17.05 -30.87 7.16
N ALA A 53 -16.48 -30.48 8.30
CA ALA A 53 -16.00 -31.39 9.32
C ALA A 53 -17.14 -32.20 9.97
N GLU A 54 -18.26 -31.55 10.31
CA GLU A 54 -19.47 -32.21 10.83
C GLU A 54 -20.05 -33.22 9.83
N ALA A 55 -20.00 -32.91 8.54
CA ALA A 55 -20.42 -33.80 7.47
C ALA A 55 -19.37 -34.89 7.13
N GLY A 56 -18.18 -34.85 7.73
CA GLY A 56 -17.10 -35.82 7.48
C GLY A 56 -16.51 -35.76 6.07
N VAL A 57 -16.62 -34.62 5.38
CA VAL A 57 -16.13 -34.44 4.00
C VAL A 57 -15.03 -33.39 3.94
N SER A 58 -13.91 -33.70 3.29
CA SER A 58 -12.82 -32.75 3.05
C SER A 58 -12.94 -32.03 1.70
N SER A 59 -13.79 -32.53 0.80
CA SER A 59 -14.11 -31.90 -0.48
C SER A 59 -15.53 -32.26 -0.94
N ILE A 60 -16.21 -31.29 -1.56
CA ILE A 60 -17.54 -31.47 -2.16
C ILE A 60 -17.59 -30.70 -3.48
N THR A 61 -18.31 -31.22 -4.47
CA THR A 61 -18.63 -30.49 -5.70
C THR A 61 -20.09 -30.06 -5.64
N LEU A 62 -20.36 -28.77 -5.81
CA LEU A 62 -21.70 -28.22 -5.81
C LEU A 62 -22.45 -28.61 -7.09
N PRO A 63 -23.80 -28.62 -7.07
CA PRO A 63 -24.61 -28.84 -8.27
C PRO A 63 -24.33 -27.85 -9.40
N THR A 64 -23.86 -26.66 -9.06
CA THR A 64 -23.45 -25.57 -9.96
C THR A 64 -22.06 -25.79 -10.58
N GLY A 65 -21.32 -26.81 -10.12
CA GLY A 65 -20.03 -27.26 -10.67
C GLY A 65 -18.80 -26.81 -9.88
N GLU A 66 -18.94 -25.90 -8.93
CA GLU A 66 -17.81 -25.43 -8.10
C GLU A 66 -17.37 -26.51 -7.12
N LYS A 67 -16.05 -26.67 -6.99
CA LYS A 67 -15.44 -27.59 -6.03
C LYS A 67 -15.00 -26.84 -4.78
N ILE A 68 -15.52 -27.26 -3.64
CA ILE A 68 -15.09 -26.81 -2.31
C ILE A 68 -14.09 -27.83 -1.77
N THR A 69 -12.98 -27.36 -1.22
CA THR A 69 -11.94 -28.18 -0.59
C THR A 69 -11.41 -27.45 0.63
N ILE A 70 -11.32 -28.12 1.77
CA ILE A 70 -10.68 -27.57 2.96
C ILE A 70 -9.16 -27.76 2.83
N LYS A 71 -8.42 -26.68 3.07
CA LYS A 71 -6.97 -26.69 3.20
C LYS A 71 -6.62 -26.18 4.59
N GLU A 72 -5.76 -26.92 5.28
CA GLU A 72 -5.17 -26.44 6.53
C GLU A 72 -4.14 -25.35 6.20
N ASP A 73 -4.28 -24.19 6.83
CA ASP A 73 -3.36 -23.08 6.71
C ASP A 73 -3.15 -22.45 8.09
N VAL A 74 -2.03 -21.75 8.28
CA VAL A 74 -1.66 -21.12 9.55
C VAL A 74 -1.42 -19.64 9.31
N TYR A 75 -2.19 -18.80 10.00
CA TYR A 75 -1.87 -17.39 10.10
C TYR A 75 -0.70 -17.21 11.09
N ALA A 76 0.44 -16.73 10.58
CA ALA A 76 1.63 -16.45 11.39
C ALA A 76 2.07 -14.99 11.21
N SER A 77 2.21 -14.28 12.33
CA SER A 77 2.82 -12.94 12.39
C SER A 77 3.51 -12.79 13.74
N ILE A 78 4.67 -12.13 13.76
CA ILE A 78 5.35 -11.73 14.99
C ILE A 78 5.04 -10.26 15.22
N PRO A 79 4.21 -9.90 16.21
CA PRO A 79 3.92 -8.51 16.54
C PRO A 79 5.20 -7.73 16.86
N LYS A 80 5.26 -6.46 16.44
CA LYS A 80 6.37 -5.54 16.78
C LYS A 80 6.19 -4.92 18.17
N ASP A 81 5.90 -5.77 19.16
CA ASP A 81 5.78 -5.40 20.57
C ASP A 81 6.97 -5.97 21.38
N GLU A 82 6.86 -5.94 22.71
CA GLU A 82 7.88 -6.45 23.63
C GLU A 82 8.28 -7.92 23.40
N ARG A 83 7.44 -8.72 22.72
CA ARG A 83 7.70 -10.13 22.42
C ARG A 83 8.52 -10.33 21.14
N TYR A 84 8.70 -9.29 20.34
CA TYR A 84 9.40 -9.38 19.04
C TYR A 84 10.80 -9.98 19.19
N GLU A 85 11.61 -9.41 20.07
CA GLU A 85 12.98 -9.88 20.32
C GLU A 85 13.02 -11.28 20.92
N GLN A 86 12.06 -11.61 21.80
CA GLN A 86 11.95 -12.95 22.40
C GLN A 86 11.64 -14.01 21.34
N ALA A 87 10.74 -13.70 20.41
CA ALA A 87 10.41 -14.59 19.28
C ALA A 87 11.60 -14.78 18.34
N LEU A 88 12.34 -13.72 18.01
CA LEU A 88 13.57 -13.82 17.21
C LEU A 88 14.66 -14.64 17.93
N ALA A 89 14.84 -14.44 19.23
CA ALA A 89 15.77 -15.22 20.04
C ALA A 89 15.38 -16.70 20.08
N TRP A 90 14.08 -17.00 20.22
CA TRP A 90 13.57 -18.37 20.19
C TRP A 90 13.87 -19.04 18.84
N LEU A 91 13.60 -18.36 17.72
CA LEU A 91 13.91 -18.87 16.37
C LEU A 91 15.40 -19.19 16.22
N ARG A 92 16.29 -18.30 16.66
CA ARG A 92 17.75 -18.54 16.62
C ARG A 92 18.16 -19.73 17.50
N GLY A 93 17.63 -19.81 18.72
CA GLY A 93 17.95 -20.88 19.68
C GLY A 93 17.49 -22.27 19.25
N HIS A 94 16.51 -22.37 18.35
CA HIS A 94 15.94 -23.63 17.86
C HIS A 94 16.37 -23.99 16.43
N GLY A 95 17.38 -23.32 15.88
CA GLY A 95 17.92 -23.63 14.55
C GLY A 95 17.10 -23.08 13.37
N PHE A 96 16.13 -22.20 13.62
CA PHE A 96 15.34 -21.51 12.59
C PHE A 96 15.88 -20.10 12.27
N GLY A 97 17.15 -19.85 12.58
CA GLY A 97 17.79 -18.55 12.34
C GLY A 97 17.77 -18.12 10.87
N ASP A 98 17.84 -19.06 9.94
CA ASP A 98 17.85 -18.79 8.49
C ASP A 98 16.54 -18.17 7.97
N VAL A 99 15.44 -18.33 8.71
CA VAL A 99 14.15 -17.69 8.39
C VAL A 99 14.21 -16.18 8.68
N ILE A 100 15.09 -15.74 9.57
CA ILE A 100 15.25 -14.34 9.95
C ILE A 100 16.07 -13.62 8.88
N LYS A 101 15.37 -12.84 8.05
CA LYS A 101 16.01 -11.97 7.06
C LYS A 101 16.38 -10.65 7.70
N ASN A 102 17.66 -10.28 7.63
CA ASN A 102 18.15 -8.96 8.02
C ASN A 102 18.35 -8.11 6.76
N GLU A 103 17.76 -6.92 6.74
CA GLU A 103 17.89 -5.98 5.63
C GLU A 103 18.59 -4.71 6.14
N VAL A 104 19.67 -4.32 5.46
CA VAL A 104 20.39 -3.07 5.74
C VAL A 104 20.08 -2.10 4.61
N LYS A 105 19.53 -0.93 4.93
CA LYS A 105 19.24 0.14 3.97
C LYS A 105 20.11 1.34 4.27
N VAL A 106 20.82 1.81 3.26
CA VAL A 106 21.57 3.07 3.29
C VAL A 106 20.92 4.01 2.30
N ALA A 107 20.51 5.19 2.76
CA ALA A 107 19.92 6.21 1.92
C ALA A 107 20.95 7.29 1.64
N PHE A 108 21.18 7.57 0.35
CA PHE A 108 22.05 8.63 -0.11
C PHE A 108 21.22 9.83 -0.54
N GLY A 109 21.63 11.01 -0.11
CA GLY A 109 21.03 12.29 -0.42
C GLY A 109 21.46 12.84 -1.78
N LYS A 110 20.99 14.06 -2.07
CA LYS A 110 21.32 14.75 -3.31
C LYS A 110 22.82 15.05 -3.36
N GLY A 111 23.48 14.61 -4.44
CA GLY A 111 24.92 14.83 -4.66
C GLY A 111 25.83 13.76 -4.08
N GLU A 112 25.27 12.72 -3.44
CA GLU A 112 26.04 11.60 -2.87
C GLU A 112 26.11 10.39 -3.82
N GLU A 113 25.99 10.62 -5.13
CA GLU A 113 26.04 9.57 -6.16
C GLU A 113 27.39 8.86 -6.18
N GLU A 114 28.48 9.61 -6.02
CA GLU A 114 29.84 9.06 -5.92
C GLU A 114 29.99 8.19 -4.67
N SER A 115 29.57 8.67 -3.50
CA SER A 115 29.57 7.89 -2.25
C SER A 115 28.73 6.61 -2.34
N SER A 116 27.59 6.66 -3.04
CA SER A 116 26.75 5.49 -3.31
C SER A 116 27.48 4.47 -4.20
N ALA A 117 28.12 4.93 -5.27
CA ALA A 117 28.90 4.08 -6.17
C ALA A 117 30.12 3.48 -5.47
N GLU A 118 30.83 4.24 -4.64
CA GLU A 118 31.94 3.77 -3.81
C GLU A 118 31.48 2.69 -2.83
N LEU A 119 30.37 2.90 -2.11
CA LEU A 119 29.84 1.89 -1.20
C LEU A 119 29.45 0.62 -1.95
N LEU A 120 28.83 0.75 -3.13
CA LEU A 120 28.51 -0.39 -3.98
C LEU A 120 29.76 -1.16 -4.41
N ALA A 121 30.84 -0.46 -4.81
CA ALA A 121 32.11 -1.09 -5.17
C ALA A 121 32.69 -1.85 -3.97
N VAL A 122 32.70 -1.25 -2.78
CA VAL A 122 33.18 -1.91 -1.54
C VAL A 122 32.35 -3.14 -1.20
N LEU A 123 31.02 -3.09 -1.36
CA LEU A 123 30.15 -4.24 -1.10
C LEU A 123 30.38 -5.35 -2.14
N ASN A 124 30.59 -5.00 -3.40
CA ASN A 124 30.90 -5.94 -4.48
C ASN A 124 32.25 -6.62 -4.28
N ASP A 125 33.28 -5.87 -3.92
CA ASP A 125 34.62 -6.40 -3.62
C ASP A 125 34.60 -7.38 -2.44
N ARG A 126 33.64 -7.20 -1.52
CA ARG A 126 33.39 -8.11 -0.40
C ARG A 126 32.48 -9.30 -0.75
N GLY A 127 32.12 -9.48 -2.02
CA GLY A 127 31.32 -10.60 -2.50
C GLY A 127 29.82 -10.50 -2.21
N LEU A 128 29.30 -9.31 -1.86
CA LEU A 128 27.87 -9.09 -1.54
C LEU A 128 27.01 -8.74 -2.76
N ILE A 129 27.48 -9.06 -3.98
CA ILE A 129 26.86 -8.69 -5.26
C ILE A 129 25.39 -9.17 -5.35
N GLY A 130 25.05 -10.33 -4.79
CA GLY A 130 23.69 -10.88 -4.78
C GLY A 130 22.76 -10.36 -3.68
N ALA A 131 23.30 -9.62 -2.70
CA ALA A 131 22.54 -9.08 -1.56
C ALA A 131 22.36 -7.55 -1.65
N THR A 132 22.97 -6.91 -2.65
CA THR A 132 22.98 -5.45 -2.76
C THR A 132 21.97 -4.99 -3.81
N THR A 133 20.95 -4.26 -3.36
CA THR A 133 19.95 -3.66 -4.25
C THR A 133 20.20 -2.16 -4.33
N CYS A 134 20.52 -1.65 -5.52
CA CYS A 134 20.58 -0.21 -5.78
C CYS A 134 19.31 0.22 -6.51
N THR A 135 18.48 1.03 -5.85
CA THR A 135 17.30 1.63 -6.46
C THR A 135 17.50 3.14 -6.53
N THR A 136 17.65 3.65 -7.74
CA THR A 136 17.63 5.09 -8.01
C THR A 136 16.22 5.51 -8.36
N GLY A 137 15.70 6.53 -7.69
CA GLY A 137 14.37 7.04 -7.97
C GLY A 137 14.13 8.37 -7.29
N VAL A 138 13.21 9.14 -7.86
CA VAL A 138 12.71 10.36 -7.24
C VAL A 138 11.42 10.02 -6.51
N HIS A 139 11.36 10.30 -5.21
CA HIS A 139 10.13 10.12 -4.46
C HIS A 139 9.02 11.01 -5.05
N ALA A 140 7.81 10.45 -5.21
CA ALA A 140 6.70 11.13 -5.89
C ALA A 140 6.34 12.49 -5.25
N SER A 141 6.46 12.62 -3.92
CA SER A 141 6.21 13.90 -3.24
C SER A 141 7.26 14.97 -3.58
N THR A 142 8.54 14.57 -3.72
CA THR A 142 9.64 15.46 -4.09
C THR A 142 9.49 15.94 -5.53
N LEU A 143 9.18 15.02 -6.45
CA LEU A 143 8.91 15.35 -7.84
C LEU A 143 7.71 16.31 -7.96
N LYS A 144 6.61 16.01 -7.25
CA LYS A 144 5.43 16.88 -7.22
C LYS A 144 5.73 18.28 -6.66
N ALA A 145 6.56 18.37 -5.62
CA ALA A 145 6.97 19.65 -5.04
C ALA A 145 7.79 20.48 -6.03
N LEU A 146 8.77 19.85 -6.70
CA LEU A 146 9.60 20.48 -7.73
C LEU A 146 8.75 21.00 -8.90
N ILE A 147 7.86 20.17 -9.44
CA ILE A 147 6.97 20.56 -10.55
C ILE A 147 6.11 21.75 -10.14
N ARG A 148 5.52 21.73 -8.95
CA ARG A 148 4.70 22.84 -8.45
C ARG A 148 5.52 24.13 -8.33
N GLU A 149 6.74 24.06 -7.81
CA GLU A 149 7.63 25.21 -7.68
C GLU A 149 8.01 25.80 -9.04
N GLN A 150 8.36 24.96 -10.01
CA GLN A 150 8.73 25.40 -11.36
C GLN A 150 7.55 26.06 -12.09
N LEU A 151 6.36 25.46 -11.98
CA LEU A 151 5.13 26.05 -12.53
C LEU A 151 4.78 27.39 -11.84
N ALA A 152 4.98 27.50 -10.52
CA ALA A 152 4.73 28.75 -9.79
C ALA A 152 5.71 29.88 -10.18
N LYS A 153 6.92 29.54 -10.64
CA LYS A 153 7.90 30.49 -11.20
C LYS A 153 7.64 30.84 -12.67
N GLY A 154 6.61 30.26 -13.30
CA GLY A 154 6.31 30.45 -14.72
C GLY A 154 7.29 29.74 -15.67
N ALA A 155 8.06 28.78 -15.18
CA ALA A 155 8.96 27.99 -16.02
C ALA A 155 8.17 26.91 -16.77
N GLU A 156 8.52 26.70 -18.05
CA GLU A 156 8.06 25.52 -18.77
C GLU A 156 8.68 24.26 -18.15
N PHE A 157 7.85 23.25 -17.89
CA PHE A 157 8.26 21.94 -17.36
C PHE A 157 7.73 20.86 -18.31
N PRO A 158 8.55 19.86 -18.71
CA PRO A 158 8.13 18.84 -19.67
C PRO A 158 7.19 17.82 -19.01
N MET A 159 5.93 18.20 -18.83
CA MET A 159 4.91 17.47 -18.07
C MET A 159 4.72 16.02 -18.58
N ASP A 160 4.68 15.83 -19.90
CA ASP A 160 4.50 14.50 -20.51
C ASP A 160 5.65 13.54 -20.21
N LEU A 161 6.90 14.03 -20.17
CA LEU A 161 8.08 13.21 -19.86
C LEU A 161 7.99 12.62 -18.44
N PHE A 162 7.40 13.39 -17.52
CA PHE A 162 7.25 12.98 -16.12
C PHE A 162 5.87 12.35 -15.83
N GLY A 163 5.04 12.12 -16.87
CA GLY A 163 3.66 11.67 -16.71
C GLY A 163 2.85 12.56 -15.76
N ALA A 164 3.23 13.84 -15.66
CA ALA A 164 2.64 14.79 -14.73
C ALA A 164 1.53 15.55 -15.44
N PHE A 165 0.40 15.74 -14.77
CA PHE A 165 -0.72 16.52 -15.30
C PHE A 165 -1.19 17.51 -14.25
N PRO A 166 -1.35 18.81 -14.58
CA PRO A 166 -1.86 19.78 -13.63
C PRO A 166 -3.32 19.47 -13.32
N THR A 167 -3.63 19.25 -12.04
CA THR A 167 -4.99 19.00 -11.57
C THR A 167 -5.37 20.04 -10.53
N THR A 168 -6.53 20.69 -10.70
CA THR A 168 -7.14 21.53 -9.66
C THR A 168 -8.14 20.69 -8.88
N LYS A 169 -8.01 20.66 -7.55
CA LYS A 169 -8.92 19.91 -6.68
C LYS A 169 -9.62 20.88 -5.72
N ALA A 170 -10.95 20.82 -5.68
CA ALA A 170 -11.73 21.51 -4.65
C ALA A 170 -11.59 20.78 -3.31
N VAL A 171 -11.25 21.54 -2.27
CA VAL A 171 -11.14 21.03 -0.89
C VAL A 171 -12.26 21.63 -0.07
N ILE A 172 -13.18 20.78 0.37
CA ILE A 172 -14.23 21.12 1.35
C ILE A 172 -13.70 20.61 2.69
N LYS A 173 -13.57 21.52 3.67
CA LYS A 173 -13.19 21.20 5.05
C LYS A 173 -14.43 21.11 5.91
#